data_AF-Q9BPN8-F1
#
_entry.id   AF-Q9BPN8-F1
#
_cell.length_a   1.000
_cell.length_b   1.000
_cell.length_c   1.000
_cell.angle_alpha   90.00
_cell.angle_beta   90.00
_cell.angle_gamma   90.00
#
_symmetry.space_group_name_H-M   'P 1'
#
loop_
_entity.id
_entity.type
_entity.pdbx_description
1 polymer ?
#
loop_
_entity_poly.entity_id
_entity_poly.type
_entity_poly.pdbx_seq_one_letter_code
_entity_poly.pdbx_strand_id
1 'polypeptide(L)'
;MKAQLAILSLLVGLLAAQDLRSLLDICANPPKTTPKTLSDKISLPESYKISGSMTDWMKASTSLLVESASKEFRVLEKQTRDQMPEKWIQELTGAKLTSFINVTSGECIGNVSKPDLFKISRFESIIGADTSSLYSIILGLIEFDKSHTGFFVEDHVEVVGGVNAQKWVTCIDGATANDTKVLLEVRYAGEETIRPAQSPFSNPLLLSIRLAELPNFNSTVALNHVSVELDRYELPVGNEAAVVHGVWCKNRNDTVLVLKPLDEYAAILNYFDPSTNRSDVVEVLYSKTKKVIHIAGDSFENGVKLFKATPKRYKNGTDYILHDFNYGYEFTMSHGACQSFSPLDDSSEDVLVKNGTDHFIMNNMEWLLVDPGLRFSLYESDVDMVGTAFKTYRAYDGRDETIVELHVTEDMEVHSMARFRMGSRHLAVSLTVQRIPMESSRLNMKTVQLSNCYDEQKFANNTLMVQIKDKTLSDLSQVGLNGLNEAVASSISKNVHPIIPYRVIVFYVESRDSGLEMIVRVAEKTEKKPGNVVGYNYTTELTTAEIFKLMNDSMTLDKMPIEVLKNNGVKEEWMADASTMKMYPPENDDGFIGYTGGAMFVLAIFCLLIGVSIGAVGVFVATRRQRISTLAYQVFE
;
A
#
# COMPACT_ATOMS: atom_id res chain seq x y z
N MET A 1 -12.91 -55.86 15.62
CA MET A 1 -11.91 -54.93 15.04
C MET A 1 -10.50 -55.07 15.65
N LYS A 2 -10.29 -55.03 16.98
CA LYS A 2 -8.93 -55.17 17.58
C LYS A 2 -8.16 -56.43 17.16
N ALA A 3 -8.84 -57.59 17.05
CA ALA A 3 -8.21 -58.83 16.60
C ALA A 3 -7.84 -58.84 15.10
N GLN A 4 -8.61 -58.14 14.25
CA GLN A 4 -8.30 -58.01 12.82
C GLN A 4 -7.11 -57.08 12.58
N LEU A 5 -6.96 -56.01 13.38
CA LEU A 5 -5.75 -55.17 13.33
C LEU A 5 -4.48 -55.92 13.76
N ALA A 6 -4.56 -56.75 14.81
CA ALA A 6 -3.41 -57.54 15.28
C ALA A 6 -2.94 -58.57 14.22
N ILE A 7 -3.88 -59.20 13.52
CA ILE A 7 -3.58 -60.15 12.44
C ILE A 7 -3.00 -59.45 11.22
N LEU A 8 -3.49 -58.25 10.86
CA LEU A 8 -2.91 -57.47 9.75
C LEU A 8 -1.50 -56.98 10.07
N SER A 9 -1.23 -56.50 11.30
CA SER A 9 0.13 -56.11 11.71
C SER A 9 1.10 -57.30 11.72
N LEU A 10 0.63 -58.49 12.09
CA LEU A 10 1.41 -59.73 12.00
C LEU A 10 1.67 -60.13 10.55
N LEU A 11 0.69 -60.02 9.64
CA LEU A 11 0.87 -60.33 8.22
C LEU A 11 1.84 -59.37 7.52
N VAL A 12 1.78 -58.07 7.82
CA VAL A 12 2.73 -57.08 7.30
C VAL A 12 4.13 -57.35 7.84
N GLY A 13 4.26 -57.71 9.13
CA GLY A 13 5.53 -58.13 9.72
C GLY A 13 6.10 -59.42 9.09
N LEU A 14 5.23 -60.37 8.70
CA LEU A 14 5.62 -61.64 8.05
C LEU A 14 6.07 -61.45 6.59
N LEU A 15 5.43 -60.58 5.81
CA LEU A 15 5.84 -60.26 4.45
C LEU A 15 7.15 -59.45 4.44
N ALA A 16 7.30 -58.48 5.35
CA ALA A 16 8.56 -57.75 5.51
C ALA A 16 9.71 -58.65 5.98
N ALA A 17 9.43 -59.70 6.76
CA ALA A 17 10.41 -60.66 7.23
C ALA A 17 10.93 -61.60 6.14
N GLN A 18 10.12 -61.93 5.11
CA GLN A 18 10.57 -62.78 4.00
C GLN A 18 11.62 -62.08 3.13
N ASP A 19 11.39 -60.81 2.76
CA ASP A 19 12.38 -60.00 2.02
C ASP A 19 13.61 -59.66 2.85
N LEU A 20 13.44 -59.42 4.16
CA LEU A 20 14.58 -59.16 5.05
C LEU A 20 15.47 -60.41 5.15
N ARG A 21 14.90 -61.62 5.13
CA ARG A 21 15.65 -62.87 5.33
C ARG A 21 16.69 -63.13 4.25
N SER A 22 16.40 -62.83 2.98
CA SER A 22 17.39 -62.98 1.90
C SER A 22 18.55 -61.99 2.05
N LEU A 23 18.26 -60.77 2.48
CA LEU A 23 19.27 -59.74 2.77
C LEU A 23 20.11 -60.07 4.00
N LEU A 24 19.49 -60.62 5.04
CA LEU A 24 20.18 -61.12 6.23
C LEU A 24 21.13 -62.26 5.91
N ASP A 25 20.78 -63.13 4.95
CA ASP A 25 21.66 -64.20 4.49
C ASP A 25 22.91 -63.64 3.78
N ILE A 26 22.79 -62.56 3.00
CA ILE A 26 23.96 -61.84 2.45
C ILE A 26 24.86 -61.31 3.57
N CYS A 27 24.30 -60.82 4.68
CA CYS A 27 25.10 -60.33 5.80
C CYS A 27 25.72 -61.46 6.65
N ALA A 28 25.02 -62.58 6.82
CA ALA A 28 25.51 -63.73 7.57
C ALA A 28 26.51 -64.56 6.75
N ASN A 29 26.30 -64.66 5.44
CA ASN A 29 27.05 -65.44 4.47
C ASN A 29 27.38 -64.57 3.24
N PRO A 30 28.34 -63.62 3.34
CA PRO A 30 28.65 -62.71 2.24
C PRO A 30 29.03 -63.47 0.96
N PRO A 31 28.52 -63.05 -0.21
CA PRO A 31 28.89 -63.62 -1.49
C PRO A 31 30.41 -63.62 -1.70
N LYS A 32 30.91 -64.59 -2.48
CA LYS A 32 32.34 -64.63 -2.87
C LYS A 32 32.72 -63.54 -3.89
N THR A 33 31.76 -62.73 -4.32
CA THR A 33 31.99 -61.64 -5.28
C THR A 33 32.68 -60.46 -4.60
N THR A 34 33.45 -59.70 -5.37
CA THR A 34 34.14 -58.51 -4.85
C THR A 34 33.09 -57.48 -4.43
N PRO A 35 33.15 -56.96 -3.19
CA PRO A 35 32.33 -55.84 -2.76
C PRO A 35 32.46 -54.66 -3.72
N LYS A 36 31.35 -53.99 -4.03
CA LYS A 36 31.31 -52.85 -4.94
C LYS A 36 30.83 -51.60 -4.20
N THR A 37 31.28 -50.45 -4.69
CA THR A 37 30.84 -49.13 -4.22
C THR A 37 29.46 -48.81 -4.81
N LEU A 38 28.70 -48.00 -4.08
CA LEU A 38 27.52 -47.31 -4.58
C LEU A 38 27.95 -46.28 -5.64
N SER A 39 27.01 -45.87 -6.51
CA SER A 39 27.29 -44.81 -7.47
C SER A 39 27.17 -43.44 -6.80
N ASP A 40 28.21 -42.60 -6.91
CA ASP A 40 28.22 -41.20 -6.45
C ASP A 40 27.28 -40.28 -7.26
N LYS A 41 26.89 -40.73 -8.47
CA LYS A 41 25.94 -40.05 -9.36
C LYS A 41 24.50 -40.02 -8.84
N ILE A 42 24.15 -40.75 -7.78
CA ILE A 42 22.83 -40.64 -7.13
C ILE A 42 22.62 -39.29 -6.43
N SER A 43 23.66 -38.46 -6.36
CA SER A 43 23.61 -37.09 -5.84
C SER A 43 22.52 -36.25 -6.51
N LEU A 44 21.91 -35.37 -5.72
CA LEU A 44 20.91 -34.43 -6.23
C LEU A 44 21.59 -33.18 -6.80
N PRO A 45 21.05 -32.62 -7.90
CA PRO A 45 21.53 -31.36 -8.45
C PRO A 45 21.28 -30.17 -7.50
N GLU A 46 21.75 -28.98 -7.86
CA GLU A 46 21.56 -27.76 -7.06
C GLU A 46 20.09 -27.32 -6.96
N SER A 47 19.26 -27.67 -7.95
CA SER A 47 17.82 -27.42 -7.94
C SER A 47 17.06 -28.70 -8.26
N TYR A 48 16.16 -29.10 -7.37
CA TYR A 48 15.38 -30.33 -7.49
C TYR A 48 14.08 -30.21 -6.72
N LYS A 49 13.14 -31.08 -7.08
CA LYS A 49 11.96 -31.39 -6.31
C LYS A 49 11.78 -32.90 -6.31
N ILE A 50 11.72 -33.49 -5.12
CA ILE A 50 11.55 -34.94 -4.95
C ILE A 50 10.39 -35.21 -4.01
N SER A 51 9.60 -36.23 -4.32
CA SER A 51 8.58 -36.74 -3.41
C SER A 51 8.80 -38.21 -3.11
N GLY A 52 8.19 -38.64 -2.01
CA GLY A 52 8.30 -40.01 -1.57
C GLY A 52 7.58 -40.28 -0.27
N SER A 53 7.76 -41.47 0.27
CA SER A 53 7.26 -41.86 1.58
C SER A 53 8.41 -42.24 2.51
N MET A 54 8.24 -41.94 3.79
CA MET A 54 9.12 -42.37 4.85
C MET A 54 8.32 -43.19 5.86
N THR A 55 8.76 -44.40 6.13
CA THR A 55 8.10 -45.32 7.05
C THR A 55 9.04 -45.70 8.18
N ASP A 56 8.62 -45.42 9.41
CA ASP A 56 9.19 -45.98 10.63
C ASP A 56 8.39 -47.24 10.97
N TRP A 57 8.98 -48.39 10.70
CA TRP A 57 8.35 -49.70 10.84
C TRP A 57 8.14 -50.08 12.30
N MET A 58 8.97 -49.57 13.21
CA MET A 58 8.85 -49.83 14.65
C MET A 58 7.72 -49.03 15.27
N LYS A 59 7.52 -47.78 14.80
CA LYS A 59 6.37 -46.94 15.20
C LYS A 59 5.10 -47.21 14.39
N ALA A 60 5.17 -48.07 13.37
CA ALA A 60 4.10 -48.32 12.40
C ALA A 60 3.51 -47.01 11.83
N SER A 61 4.40 -46.06 11.50
CA SER A 61 4.04 -44.73 11.03
C SER A 61 4.68 -44.43 9.68
N THR A 62 3.85 -44.00 8.73
CA THR A 62 4.29 -43.55 7.40
C THR A 62 3.96 -42.08 7.23
N SER A 63 4.88 -41.33 6.62
CA SER A 63 4.69 -39.94 6.21
C SER A 63 4.98 -39.78 4.72
N LEU A 64 4.17 -39.01 4.02
CA LEU A 64 4.54 -38.47 2.70
C LEU A 64 5.55 -37.35 2.91
N LEU A 65 6.59 -37.32 2.10
CA LEU A 65 7.61 -36.28 2.08
C LEU A 65 7.66 -35.64 0.69
N VAL A 66 7.75 -34.31 0.66
CA VAL A 66 8.08 -33.55 -0.54
C VAL A 66 9.20 -32.59 -0.18
N GLU A 67 10.32 -32.68 -0.86
CA GLU A 67 11.45 -31.76 -0.69
C GLU A 67 11.69 -31.02 -1.99
N SER A 68 11.80 -29.70 -1.91
CA SER A 68 12.03 -28.81 -3.04
C SER A 68 13.16 -27.86 -2.69
N ALA A 69 14.16 -27.75 -3.54
CA ALA A 69 15.32 -26.90 -3.29
C ALA A 69 15.74 -26.13 -4.53
N SER A 70 16.23 -24.92 -4.29
CA SER A 70 16.86 -24.04 -5.24
C SER A 70 18.18 -23.52 -4.65
N LYS A 71 18.82 -22.56 -5.31
CA LYS A 71 20.01 -21.88 -4.76
C LYS A 71 19.68 -21.04 -3.52
N GLU A 72 18.44 -20.59 -3.41
CA GLU A 72 18.01 -19.60 -2.44
C GLU A 72 17.30 -20.21 -1.24
N PHE A 73 16.60 -21.32 -1.44
CA PHE A 73 15.79 -21.93 -0.40
C PHE A 73 15.73 -23.46 -0.50
N ARG A 74 15.35 -24.08 0.61
CA ARG A 74 14.89 -25.46 0.67
C ARG A 74 13.56 -25.52 1.40
N VAL A 75 12.64 -26.30 0.89
CA VAL A 75 11.31 -26.55 1.45
C VAL A 75 11.17 -28.03 1.69
N LEU A 76 10.77 -28.42 2.90
CA LEU A 76 10.39 -29.78 3.24
C LEU A 76 8.94 -29.77 3.69
N GLU A 77 8.11 -30.59 3.07
CA GLU A 77 6.74 -30.86 3.50
C GLU A 77 6.64 -32.30 3.97
N LYS A 78 6.09 -32.49 5.17
CA LYS A 78 5.85 -33.81 5.77
C LYS A 78 4.38 -33.93 6.11
N GLN A 79 3.74 -34.98 5.61
CA GLN A 79 2.33 -35.24 5.89
C GLN A 79 2.17 -36.65 6.46
N THR A 80 1.60 -36.75 7.66
CA THR A 80 1.21 -38.05 8.24
C THR A 80 -0.26 -38.33 7.96
N ARG A 81 -0.70 -39.57 8.20
CA ARG A 81 -2.11 -39.94 8.08
C ARG A 81 -2.98 -39.07 8.99
N ASP A 82 -4.09 -38.56 8.46
CA ASP A 82 -5.07 -37.74 9.19
C ASP A 82 -4.57 -36.35 9.64
N GLN A 83 -3.38 -35.92 9.21
CA GLN A 83 -2.84 -34.58 9.45
C GLN A 83 -2.64 -33.83 8.13
N MET A 84 -2.81 -32.50 8.15
CA MET A 84 -2.37 -31.66 7.02
C MET A 84 -0.83 -31.60 7.02
N PRO A 85 -0.22 -31.26 5.87
CA PRO A 85 1.23 -31.15 5.79
C PRO A 85 1.80 -30.14 6.79
N GLU A 86 2.87 -30.54 7.44
CA GLU A 86 3.81 -29.66 8.13
C GLU A 86 4.85 -29.19 7.11
N LYS A 87 5.16 -27.90 7.09
CA LYS A 87 6.07 -27.30 6.10
C LYS A 87 7.23 -26.59 6.79
N TRP A 88 8.45 -26.93 6.44
CA TRP A 88 9.66 -26.22 6.84
C TRP A 88 10.24 -25.50 5.63
N ILE A 89 10.59 -24.24 5.81
CA ILE A 89 11.20 -23.40 4.79
C ILE A 89 12.54 -22.91 5.35
N GLN A 90 13.62 -23.35 4.73
CA GLN A 90 14.98 -22.96 5.07
C GLN A 90 15.51 -22.01 4.00
N GLU A 91 15.84 -20.79 4.39
CA GLU A 91 16.60 -19.86 3.56
C GLU A 91 18.05 -20.37 3.48
N LEU A 92 18.61 -20.49 2.27
CA LEU A 92 20.00 -20.94 2.04
C LEU A 92 20.97 -19.77 1.86
N THR A 93 20.43 -18.60 1.48
CA THR A 93 21.13 -17.33 1.37
C THR A 93 20.75 -16.39 2.53
N GLY A 94 21.50 -15.31 2.72
CA GLY A 94 21.20 -14.31 3.76
C GLY A 94 21.34 -14.84 5.19
N ALA A 95 20.30 -14.64 6.01
CA ALA A 95 20.29 -14.97 7.44
C ALA A 95 20.19 -16.48 7.72
N LYS A 96 19.91 -17.30 6.69
CA LYS A 96 19.77 -18.75 6.78
C LYS A 96 18.74 -19.23 7.82
N LEU A 97 17.64 -18.48 7.93
CA LEU A 97 16.56 -18.78 8.87
C LEU A 97 15.77 -20.01 8.43
N THR A 98 15.28 -20.77 9.41
CA THR A 98 14.30 -21.84 9.18
C THR A 98 12.96 -21.42 9.75
N SER A 99 11.91 -21.48 8.94
CA SER A 99 10.53 -21.23 9.35
C SER A 99 9.74 -22.53 9.31
N PHE A 100 8.88 -22.74 10.29
CA PHE A 100 7.92 -23.83 10.36
C PHE A 100 6.51 -23.29 10.18
N ILE A 101 5.75 -23.89 9.29
CA ILE A 101 4.37 -23.56 8.99
C ILE A 101 3.54 -24.81 9.22
N ASN A 102 2.59 -24.71 10.15
CA ASN A 102 1.61 -25.75 10.37
C ASN A 102 0.36 -25.40 9.54
N VAL A 103 0.14 -26.15 8.46
CA VAL A 103 -0.96 -25.85 7.53
C VAL A 103 -2.33 -26.07 8.17
N THR A 104 -2.46 -26.96 9.17
CA THR A 104 -3.72 -27.20 9.90
C THR A 104 -4.12 -26.00 10.74
N SER A 105 -3.20 -25.48 11.56
CA SER A 105 -3.48 -24.40 12.50
C SER A 105 -3.34 -23.01 11.87
N GLY A 106 -2.62 -22.91 10.74
CA GLY A 106 -2.22 -21.64 10.15
C GLY A 106 -1.09 -20.95 10.94
N GLU A 107 -0.55 -21.58 11.98
CA GLU A 107 0.56 -21.04 12.76
C GLU A 107 1.85 -21.10 11.96
N CYS A 108 2.60 -20.00 12.00
CA CYS A 108 3.97 -19.95 11.51
C CYS A 108 4.92 -19.51 12.62
N ILE A 109 6.05 -20.20 12.72
CA ILE A 109 7.12 -19.92 13.67
C ILE A 109 8.42 -19.80 12.87
N GLY A 110 9.01 -18.62 12.86
CA GLY A 110 10.34 -18.36 12.33
C GLY A 110 11.44 -18.75 13.32
N ASN A 111 12.66 -18.86 12.80
CA ASN A 111 13.87 -19.19 13.53
C ASN A 111 13.75 -20.46 14.39
N VAL A 112 13.09 -21.48 13.85
CA VAL A 112 13.00 -22.80 14.49
C VAL A 112 14.25 -23.62 14.23
N SER A 113 14.44 -24.69 15.02
CA SER A 113 15.40 -25.73 14.65
C SER A 113 15.00 -26.36 13.33
N LYS A 114 16.00 -26.83 12.58
CA LYS A 114 15.77 -27.68 11.41
C LYS A 114 14.90 -28.89 11.78
N PRO A 115 14.08 -29.41 10.85
CA PRO A 115 13.35 -30.65 11.09
C PRO A 115 14.33 -31.81 11.34
N ASP A 116 13.88 -32.83 12.06
CA ASP A 116 14.53 -34.14 12.12
C ASP A 116 13.59 -35.13 11.44
N LEU A 117 13.93 -35.63 10.24
CA LEU A 117 13.10 -36.63 9.56
C LEU A 117 13.01 -37.91 10.40
N PHE A 118 14.16 -38.38 10.88
CA PHE A 118 14.28 -39.43 11.88
C PHE A 118 15.64 -39.35 12.58
N LYS A 119 15.67 -39.62 13.88
CA LYS A 119 16.89 -39.53 14.68
C LYS A 119 17.14 -40.82 15.42
N ILE A 120 18.00 -41.66 14.84
CA ILE A 120 18.46 -42.92 15.42
C ILE A 120 19.98 -42.85 15.41
N SER A 121 20.58 -42.74 16.59
CA SER A 121 22.03 -42.50 16.73
C SER A 121 22.89 -43.55 16.02
N ARG A 122 22.40 -44.79 15.93
CA ARG A 122 23.09 -45.87 15.23
C ARG A 122 23.17 -45.67 13.71
N PHE A 123 22.29 -44.87 13.12
CA PHE A 123 22.28 -44.57 11.69
C PHE A 123 23.10 -43.32 11.34
N GLU A 124 23.49 -42.50 12.31
CA GLU A 124 24.24 -41.25 12.07
C GLU A 124 25.57 -41.49 11.35
N SER A 125 26.23 -42.63 11.57
CA SER A 125 27.48 -42.99 10.86
C SER A 125 27.28 -43.31 9.38
N ILE A 126 26.04 -43.48 8.94
CA ILE A 126 25.66 -43.92 7.59
C ILE A 126 25.05 -42.77 6.81
N ILE A 127 24.05 -42.09 7.38
CA ILE A 127 23.31 -41.01 6.71
C ILE A 127 23.70 -39.62 7.22
N GLY A 128 24.68 -39.54 8.12
CA GLY A 128 25.08 -38.31 8.80
C GLY A 128 24.18 -37.95 9.98
N ALA A 129 24.65 -37.00 10.79
CA ALA A 129 23.90 -36.48 11.94
C ALA A 129 22.79 -35.48 11.54
N ASP A 130 22.89 -34.86 10.35
CA ASP A 130 21.88 -33.92 9.84
C ASP A 130 20.85 -34.67 8.99
N THR A 131 19.68 -34.97 9.57
CA THR A 131 18.56 -35.62 8.87
C THR A 131 17.45 -34.63 8.51
N SER A 132 17.78 -33.33 8.43
CA SER A 132 16.80 -32.28 8.13
C SER A 132 16.31 -32.22 6.70
N SER A 133 16.96 -32.97 5.81
CA SER A 133 16.59 -33.02 4.41
C SER A 133 16.97 -34.38 3.81
N LEU A 134 16.22 -34.79 2.79
CA LEU A 134 16.56 -35.92 1.92
C LEU A 134 17.92 -35.69 1.27
N TYR A 135 18.24 -34.45 0.90
CA TYR A 135 19.58 -34.09 0.42
C TYR A 135 20.69 -34.43 1.42
N SER A 136 20.55 -34.03 2.70
CA SER A 136 21.55 -34.34 3.72
C SER A 136 21.70 -35.85 3.94
N ILE A 137 20.59 -36.60 3.94
CA ILE A 137 20.59 -38.06 4.07
C ILE A 137 21.33 -38.71 2.88
N ILE A 138 21.05 -38.26 1.65
CA ILE A 138 21.70 -38.78 0.43
C ILE A 138 23.19 -38.45 0.42
N LEU A 139 23.58 -37.24 0.82
CA LEU A 139 24.99 -36.87 0.94
C LEU A 139 25.71 -37.71 2.00
N GLY A 140 25.08 -37.94 3.16
CA GLY A 140 25.63 -38.82 4.18
C GLY A 140 25.88 -40.23 3.65
N LEU A 141 24.91 -40.79 2.92
CA LEU A 141 25.04 -42.09 2.27
C LEU A 141 26.20 -42.14 1.26
N ILE A 142 26.36 -41.11 0.42
CA ILE A 142 27.48 -41.01 -0.54
C ILE A 142 28.83 -40.90 0.20
N GLU A 143 28.89 -40.15 1.31
CA GLU A 143 30.11 -40.05 2.10
C GLU A 143 30.47 -41.37 2.79
N PHE A 144 29.46 -42.09 3.32
CA PHE A 144 29.62 -43.41 3.90
C PHE A 144 30.22 -44.41 2.90
N ASP A 145 29.75 -44.40 1.66
CA ASP A 145 30.23 -45.29 0.59
C ASP A 145 31.70 -45.08 0.20
N LYS A 146 32.29 -43.90 0.46
CA LYS A 146 33.73 -43.69 0.21
C LYS A 146 34.63 -44.57 1.06
N SER A 147 34.13 -45.07 2.20
CA SER A 147 34.87 -45.87 3.17
C SER A 147 34.31 -47.28 3.37
N HIS A 148 33.17 -47.58 2.74
CA HIS A 148 32.47 -48.85 2.89
C HIS A 148 32.14 -49.42 1.52
N THR A 149 31.95 -50.72 1.45
CA THR A 149 31.51 -51.40 0.23
C THR A 149 30.33 -52.28 0.55
N GLY A 150 29.60 -52.69 -0.47
CA GLY A 150 28.44 -53.57 -0.34
C GLY A 150 28.40 -54.60 -1.45
N PHE A 151 27.30 -55.33 -1.51
CA PHE A 151 27.05 -56.38 -2.47
C PHE A 151 25.80 -56.04 -3.28
N PHE A 152 25.86 -56.34 -4.58
CA PHE A 152 24.66 -56.33 -5.42
C PHE A 152 23.92 -57.66 -5.25
N VAL A 153 22.59 -57.58 -5.16
CA VAL A 153 21.75 -58.77 -5.22
C VAL A 153 21.67 -59.21 -6.69
N GLU A 154 22.36 -60.28 -7.05
CA GLU A 154 22.35 -60.86 -8.39
C GLU A 154 20.98 -61.51 -8.71
N ASP A 155 20.64 -61.61 -10.00
CA ASP A 155 19.41 -62.24 -10.52
C ASP A 155 18.07 -61.66 -10.01
N HIS A 156 18.07 -60.44 -9.46
CA HIS A 156 16.86 -59.76 -9.00
C HIS A 156 16.62 -58.47 -9.79
N VAL A 157 15.84 -58.56 -10.88
CA VAL A 157 15.37 -57.38 -11.62
C VAL A 157 14.02 -56.97 -11.04
N GLU A 158 14.02 -55.94 -10.20
CA GLU A 158 12.81 -55.33 -9.66
C GLU A 158 12.48 -54.07 -10.47
N VAL A 159 11.21 -53.88 -10.85
CA VAL A 159 10.77 -52.64 -11.51
C VAL A 159 10.11 -51.75 -10.46
N VAL A 160 10.76 -50.64 -10.11
CA VAL A 160 10.25 -49.64 -9.17
C VAL A 160 9.94 -48.36 -9.96
N GLY A 161 8.71 -47.87 -9.88
CA GLY A 161 8.30 -46.66 -10.61
C GLY A 161 8.45 -46.75 -12.14
N GLY A 162 8.46 -47.95 -12.72
CA GLY A 162 8.68 -48.17 -14.15
C GLY A 162 10.16 -48.25 -14.58
N VAL A 163 11.10 -48.23 -13.63
CA VAL A 163 12.55 -48.30 -13.89
C VAL A 163 13.14 -49.56 -13.26
N ASN A 164 14.08 -50.21 -13.94
CA ASN A 164 14.80 -51.36 -13.37
C ASN A 164 15.68 -50.89 -12.20
N ALA A 165 15.42 -51.42 -11.01
CA ALA A 165 16.20 -51.11 -9.81
C ALA A 165 17.35 -52.11 -9.65
N GLN A 166 18.55 -51.59 -9.38
CA GLN A 166 19.65 -52.37 -8.80
C GLN A 166 19.55 -52.27 -7.28
N LYS A 167 19.69 -53.42 -6.60
CA LYS A 167 19.66 -53.52 -5.15
C LYS A 167 21.08 -53.69 -4.62
N TRP A 168 21.55 -52.69 -3.88
CA TRP A 168 22.84 -52.68 -3.21
C TRP A 168 22.65 -52.81 -1.70
N VAL A 169 23.43 -53.69 -1.08
CA VAL A 169 23.26 -54.08 0.32
C VAL A 169 24.60 -54.03 1.02
N THR A 170 24.65 -53.39 2.18
CA THR A 170 25.84 -53.40 3.04
C THR A 170 25.46 -53.70 4.49
N CYS A 171 26.40 -54.29 5.20
CA CYS A 171 26.21 -54.88 6.51
C CYS A 171 27.28 -54.31 7.43
N ILE A 172 26.86 -53.58 8.47
CA ILE A 172 27.75 -52.85 9.36
C ILE A 172 27.77 -53.53 10.72
N ASP A 173 28.93 -54.05 11.09
CA ASP A 173 29.17 -54.58 12.43
C ASP A 173 29.33 -53.44 13.44
N GLY A 174 29.10 -53.74 14.72
CA GLY A 174 29.45 -52.82 15.79
C GLY A 174 30.93 -52.91 16.19
N ALA A 175 31.36 -51.96 17.03
CA ALA A 175 32.74 -51.90 17.48
C ALA A 175 33.11 -53.11 18.34
N THR A 176 32.12 -53.67 19.04
CA THR A 176 32.27 -54.89 19.83
C THR A 176 31.30 -55.99 19.37
N ALA A 177 31.59 -57.24 19.73
CA ALA A 177 30.73 -58.39 19.39
C ALA A 177 29.31 -58.31 19.99
N ASN A 178 29.11 -57.48 21.02
CA ASN A 178 27.81 -57.28 21.68
C ASN A 178 27.03 -56.07 21.13
N ASP A 179 27.65 -55.29 20.24
CA ASP A 179 27.01 -54.12 19.65
C ASP A 179 26.00 -54.56 18.59
N THR A 180 24.97 -53.73 18.42
CA THR A 180 23.95 -53.90 17.39
C THR A 180 24.54 -53.78 16.00
N LYS A 181 24.04 -54.59 15.08
CA LYS A 181 24.41 -54.60 13.66
C LYS A 181 23.44 -53.73 12.85
N VAL A 182 23.88 -53.20 11.72
CA VAL A 182 23.00 -52.46 10.81
C VAL A 182 23.00 -53.08 9.43
N LEU A 183 21.81 -53.34 8.89
CA LEU A 183 21.59 -53.65 7.49
C LEU A 183 21.17 -52.36 6.78
N LEU A 184 21.90 -51.98 5.75
CA LEU A 184 21.55 -50.91 4.82
C LEU A 184 21.25 -51.52 3.46
N GLU A 185 20.05 -51.25 2.95
CA GLU A 185 19.62 -51.56 1.59
C GLU A 185 19.40 -50.24 0.84
N VAL A 186 20.02 -50.11 -0.33
CA VAL A 186 19.85 -48.98 -1.25
C VAL A 186 19.37 -49.53 -2.57
N ARG A 187 18.27 -48.98 -3.09
CA ARG A 187 17.80 -49.27 -4.45
C ARG A 187 17.97 -48.03 -5.30
N TYR A 188 18.52 -48.20 -6.50
CA TYR A 188 18.71 -47.12 -7.45
C TYR A 188 18.49 -47.62 -8.88
N ALA A 189 18.11 -46.74 -9.80
CA ALA A 189 17.93 -47.06 -11.22
C ALA A 189 19.30 -47.43 -11.82
N GLY A 190 19.52 -48.65 -12.34
CA GLY A 190 20.85 -49.04 -12.83
C GLY A 190 21.45 -48.09 -13.90
N GLU A 191 22.78 -48.07 -14.07
CA GLU A 191 23.44 -47.13 -15.02
C GLU A 191 22.96 -47.29 -16.48
N GLU A 192 22.53 -48.49 -16.87
CA GLU A 192 22.03 -48.81 -18.22
C GLU A 192 20.50 -48.65 -18.36
N THR A 193 19.82 -48.13 -17.33
CA THR A 193 18.36 -48.01 -17.32
C THR A 193 17.85 -46.77 -18.05
N ILE A 194 16.53 -46.66 -18.18
CA ILE A 194 15.87 -45.54 -18.83
C ILE A 194 16.28 -44.24 -18.11
N ARG A 195 16.80 -43.29 -18.87
CA ARG A 195 17.26 -42.00 -18.34
C ARG A 195 16.12 -41.26 -17.63
N PRO A 196 16.41 -40.46 -16.60
CA PRO A 196 15.42 -39.61 -15.94
C PRO A 196 14.68 -38.73 -16.94
N ALA A 197 13.39 -38.47 -16.70
CA ALA A 197 12.58 -37.62 -17.57
C ALA A 197 13.07 -36.15 -17.62
N GLN A 198 13.76 -35.70 -16.56
CA GLN A 198 14.27 -34.34 -16.42
C GLN A 198 15.81 -34.34 -16.52
N SER A 199 16.36 -33.49 -17.38
CA SER A 199 17.79 -33.47 -17.73
C SER A 199 18.81 -33.16 -16.63
N PRO A 200 18.50 -32.43 -15.53
CA PRO A 200 19.51 -32.14 -14.50
C PRO A 200 19.76 -33.30 -13.55
N PHE A 201 18.91 -34.33 -13.55
CA PHE A 201 19.12 -35.53 -12.74
C PHE A 201 20.02 -36.52 -13.47
N SER A 202 21.02 -37.03 -12.75
CA SER A 202 21.92 -38.05 -13.27
C SER A 202 21.24 -39.42 -13.31
N ASN A 203 21.73 -40.29 -14.19
CA ASN A 203 21.48 -41.73 -14.12
C ASN A 203 22.72 -42.37 -13.47
N PRO A 204 22.62 -43.12 -12.37
CA PRO A 204 21.43 -43.63 -11.67
C PRO A 204 20.65 -42.61 -10.81
N LEU A 205 19.33 -42.80 -10.68
CA LEU A 205 18.50 -42.18 -9.64
C LEU A 205 18.42 -43.06 -8.40
N LEU A 206 18.48 -42.46 -7.21
CA LEU A 206 18.06 -43.15 -5.99
C LEU A 206 16.56 -43.48 -6.07
N LEU A 207 16.16 -44.65 -5.56
CA LEU A 207 14.76 -45.09 -5.53
C LEU A 207 14.31 -45.38 -4.10
N SER A 208 15.17 -46.00 -3.28
CA SER A 208 14.87 -46.19 -1.87
C SER A 208 16.11 -46.36 -1.01
N ILE A 209 16.00 -45.97 0.25
CA ILE A 209 16.96 -46.27 1.33
C ILE A 209 16.20 -47.02 2.42
N ARG A 210 16.74 -48.14 2.90
CA ARG A 210 16.21 -48.87 4.03
C ARG A 210 17.32 -49.20 5.02
N LEU A 211 17.07 -48.87 6.28
CA LEU A 211 18.00 -49.05 7.40
C LEU A 211 17.32 -49.89 8.47
N ALA A 212 17.97 -50.98 8.88
CA ALA A 212 17.50 -51.82 9.97
C ALA A 212 18.63 -52.10 10.96
N GLU A 213 18.45 -51.68 12.21
CA GLU A 213 19.31 -52.03 13.34
C GLU A 213 18.84 -53.36 13.93
N LEU A 214 19.77 -54.29 14.12
CA LEU A 214 19.50 -55.67 14.47
C LEU A 214 20.40 -56.07 15.65
N PRO A 215 19.95 -56.94 16.56
CA PRO A 215 20.83 -57.51 17.57
C PRO A 215 21.97 -58.34 16.94
N ASN A 216 21.67 -59.02 15.83
CA ASN A 216 22.60 -59.77 15.00
C ASN A 216 21.96 -60.07 13.64
N PHE A 217 22.74 -60.47 12.64
CA PHE A 217 22.24 -60.79 11.30
C PHE A 217 21.42 -62.09 11.21
N ASN A 218 21.29 -62.86 12.30
CA ASN A 218 20.39 -64.01 12.35
C ASN A 218 18.99 -63.64 12.88
N SER A 219 18.83 -62.43 13.42
CA SER A 219 17.55 -61.92 13.92
C SER A 219 16.71 -61.38 12.77
N THR A 220 15.45 -61.81 12.67
CA THR A 220 14.45 -61.20 11.78
C THR A 220 13.73 -60.01 12.43
N VAL A 221 13.99 -59.74 13.71
CA VAL A 221 13.41 -58.63 14.47
C VAL A 221 14.43 -57.50 14.56
N ALA A 222 14.08 -56.36 13.99
CA ALA A 222 14.84 -55.13 14.09
C ALA A 222 14.53 -54.39 15.41
N LEU A 223 15.55 -53.73 15.96
CA LEU A 223 15.44 -52.79 17.08
C LEU A 223 14.96 -51.43 16.59
N ASN A 224 15.46 -51.01 15.43
CA ASN A 224 15.03 -49.82 14.70
C ASN A 224 14.95 -50.16 13.21
N HIS A 225 13.92 -49.70 12.51
CA HIS A 225 13.77 -49.95 11.08
C HIS A 225 13.04 -48.80 10.41
N VAL A 226 13.75 -48.12 9.50
CA VAL A 226 13.26 -46.98 8.72
C VAL A 226 13.45 -47.27 7.23
N SER A 227 12.46 -46.92 6.42
CA SER A 227 12.61 -46.87 4.96
C SER A 227 12.19 -45.51 4.41
N VAL A 228 12.87 -45.07 3.36
CA VAL A 228 12.56 -43.90 2.54
C VAL A 228 12.44 -44.39 1.11
N GLU A 229 11.30 -44.17 0.49
CA GLU A 229 11.01 -44.55 -0.90
C GLU A 229 10.69 -43.29 -1.70
N LEU A 230 11.41 -43.05 -2.80
CA LEU A 230 11.29 -41.86 -3.63
C LEU A 230 10.57 -42.22 -4.93
N ASP A 231 9.48 -41.52 -5.22
CA ASP A 231 8.56 -41.88 -6.31
C ASP A 231 8.60 -40.90 -7.49
N ARG A 232 9.00 -39.64 -7.27
CA ARG A 232 8.95 -38.60 -8.28
C ARG A 232 10.13 -37.63 -8.18
N TYR A 233 10.66 -37.27 -9.34
CA TYR A 233 11.78 -36.34 -9.52
C TYR A 233 11.38 -35.26 -10.52
N GLU A 234 11.41 -34.00 -10.08
CA GLU A 234 10.97 -32.82 -10.84
C GLU A 234 11.89 -31.64 -10.60
N LEU A 235 11.67 -30.56 -11.35
CA LEU A 235 12.21 -29.25 -11.04
C LEU A 235 11.20 -28.44 -10.22
N PRO A 236 11.66 -27.60 -9.27
CA PRO A 236 10.77 -26.69 -8.55
C PRO A 236 10.11 -25.72 -9.55
N VAL A 237 8.83 -25.40 -9.32
CA VAL A 237 8.09 -24.44 -10.15
C VAL A 237 7.87 -23.16 -9.35
N GLY A 238 8.44 -22.05 -9.83
CA GLY A 238 8.36 -20.75 -9.16
C GLY A 238 9.03 -20.76 -7.77
N ASN A 239 8.59 -19.86 -6.89
CA ASN A 239 9.07 -19.80 -5.51
C ASN A 239 8.23 -20.69 -4.58
N GLU A 240 8.58 -21.97 -4.46
CA GLU A 240 7.88 -22.91 -3.56
C GLU A 240 8.09 -22.60 -2.06
N ALA A 241 9.07 -21.75 -1.74
CA ALA A 241 9.29 -21.20 -0.40
C ALA A 241 8.44 -19.96 -0.09
N ALA A 242 7.59 -19.51 -1.02
CA ALA A 242 6.66 -18.42 -0.75
C ALA A 242 5.72 -18.80 0.41
N VAL A 243 5.60 -17.88 1.37
CA VAL A 243 4.66 -17.98 2.47
C VAL A 243 3.38 -17.28 2.04
N VAL A 244 2.30 -18.05 1.93
CA VAL A 244 0.99 -17.54 1.49
C VAL A 244 0.56 -16.26 2.23
N HIS A 245 -0.17 -15.39 1.52
CA HIS A 245 -0.70 -14.13 2.04
C HIS A 245 -1.48 -14.31 3.34
N GLY A 246 -1.34 -13.33 4.24
CA GLY A 246 -2.01 -13.34 5.53
C GLY A 246 -1.47 -14.34 6.56
N VAL A 247 -0.28 -14.91 6.34
CA VAL A 247 0.44 -15.72 7.34
C VAL A 247 1.66 -14.95 7.85
N TRP A 248 1.67 -14.71 9.15
CA TRP A 248 2.77 -14.11 9.89
C TRP A 248 3.45 -15.15 10.78
N CYS A 249 4.78 -15.05 10.88
CA CYS A 249 5.64 -16.01 11.53
C CYS A 249 6.22 -15.38 12.78
N LYS A 250 5.88 -15.94 13.93
CA LYS A 250 6.44 -15.52 15.23
C LYS A 250 7.94 -15.74 15.26
N ASN A 251 8.71 -14.93 15.99
CA ASN A 251 10.17 -15.07 16.15
C ASN A 251 11.01 -14.89 14.85
N ARG A 252 10.47 -14.27 13.80
CA ARG A 252 11.32 -13.71 12.74
C ARG A 252 12.05 -12.45 13.25
N ASN A 253 13.06 -12.00 12.50
CA ASN A 253 13.80 -10.79 12.81
C ASN A 253 12.96 -9.54 12.51
N ASP A 254 12.05 -9.21 13.41
CA ASP A 254 11.18 -8.04 13.25
C ASP A 254 11.97 -6.73 13.46
N THR A 255 11.72 -5.74 12.61
CA THR A 255 12.40 -4.44 12.63
C THR A 255 11.40 -3.28 12.49
N VAL A 256 11.82 -2.07 12.88
CA VAL A 256 11.08 -0.86 12.48
C VAL A 256 11.45 -0.56 11.04
N LEU A 257 10.43 -0.41 10.19
CA LEU A 257 10.65 -0.10 8.79
C LEU A 257 10.87 1.41 8.64
N VAL A 258 11.98 1.81 8.00
CA VAL A 258 12.21 3.20 7.62
C VAL A 258 11.66 3.39 6.21
N LEU A 259 10.45 3.94 6.12
CA LEU A 259 9.81 4.25 4.86
C LEU A 259 10.42 5.52 4.23
N LYS A 260 10.24 5.65 2.92
CA LYS A 260 10.61 6.86 2.17
C LYS A 260 9.86 8.07 2.75
N PRO A 261 10.56 9.15 3.14
CA PRO A 261 9.90 10.38 3.55
C PRO A 261 9.09 10.99 2.39
N LEU A 262 7.84 11.33 2.65
CA LEU A 262 6.89 11.82 1.65
C LEU A 262 6.60 13.31 1.86
N ASP A 263 7.60 14.17 1.61
CA ASP A 263 7.47 15.62 1.84
C ASP A 263 6.47 16.30 0.88
N GLU A 264 6.37 15.81 -0.35
CA GLU A 264 5.52 16.32 -1.43
C GLU A 264 4.83 15.13 -2.11
N TYR A 265 3.57 14.89 -1.78
CA TYR A 265 2.89 13.64 -2.08
C TYR A 265 1.45 13.88 -2.51
N ALA A 266 1.06 13.28 -3.63
CA ALA A 266 -0.32 13.23 -4.07
C ALA A 266 -0.64 11.83 -4.61
N ALA A 267 -1.76 11.25 -4.19
CA ALA A 267 -2.13 9.90 -4.59
C ALA A 267 -3.63 9.65 -4.48
N ILE A 268 -4.11 8.66 -5.24
CA ILE A 268 -5.39 8.01 -5.04
C ILE A 268 -5.14 6.75 -4.22
N LEU A 269 -5.83 6.64 -3.10
CA LEU A 269 -5.81 5.51 -2.18
C LEU A 269 -7.10 4.73 -2.38
N ASN A 270 -6.98 3.52 -2.94
CA ASN A 270 -8.10 2.65 -3.20
C ASN A 270 -8.22 1.63 -2.07
N TYR A 271 -9.24 1.79 -1.25
CA TYR A 271 -9.57 0.86 -0.18
C TYR A 271 -10.62 -0.14 -0.66
N PHE A 272 -10.48 -1.40 -0.27
CA PHE A 272 -11.48 -2.43 -0.52
C PHE A 272 -11.71 -3.25 0.74
N ASP A 273 -12.97 -3.28 1.19
CA ASP A 273 -13.44 -4.12 2.28
C ASP A 273 -14.26 -5.29 1.69
N PRO A 274 -13.72 -6.53 1.70
CA PRO A 274 -14.43 -7.70 1.20
C PRO A 274 -15.68 -8.08 2.00
N SER A 275 -15.76 -7.70 3.28
CA SER A 275 -16.87 -8.06 4.15
C SER A 275 -18.14 -7.26 3.83
N THR A 276 -17.98 -6.00 3.42
CA THR A 276 -19.07 -5.15 2.92
C THR A 276 -19.15 -5.10 1.40
N ASN A 277 -18.19 -5.71 0.70
CA ASN A 277 -17.98 -5.61 -0.74
C ASN A 277 -18.00 -4.15 -1.23
N ARG A 278 -17.36 -3.26 -0.47
CA ARG A 278 -17.34 -1.82 -0.72
C ARG A 278 -15.92 -1.39 -1.05
N SER A 279 -15.80 -0.58 -2.11
CA SER A 279 -14.56 0.12 -2.43
C SER A 279 -14.73 1.59 -2.09
N ASP A 280 -13.76 2.16 -1.38
CA ASP A 280 -13.72 3.58 -1.08
C ASP A 280 -12.46 4.18 -1.73
N VAL A 281 -12.65 5.26 -2.47
CA VAL A 281 -11.57 5.96 -3.16
C VAL A 281 -11.29 7.26 -2.44
N VAL A 282 -10.04 7.47 -2.03
CA VAL A 282 -9.61 8.68 -1.31
C VAL A 282 -8.43 9.31 -2.04
N GLU A 283 -8.60 10.53 -2.54
CA GLU A 283 -7.50 11.36 -3.03
C GLU A 283 -6.87 12.09 -1.83
N VAL A 284 -5.54 12.06 -1.75
CA VAL A 284 -4.76 12.80 -0.76
C VAL A 284 -3.75 13.69 -1.46
N LEU A 285 -3.60 14.92 -0.95
CA LEU A 285 -2.50 15.81 -1.26
C LEU A 285 -1.86 16.25 0.06
N TYR A 286 -0.58 15.95 0.20
CA TYR A 286 0.25 16.33 1.32
C TYR A 286 1.41 17.16 0.80
N SER A 287 1.58 18.36 1.37
CA SER A 287 2.69 19.25 1.01
C SER A 287 3.29 19.85 2.26
N LYS A 288 4.50 19.42 2.58
CA LYS A 288 5.27 19.95 3.70
C LYS A 288 5.75 21.37 3.45
N THR A 289 6.05 21.71 2.19
CA THR A 289 6.45 23.08 1.81
C THR A 289 5.29 24.05 1.98
N LYS A 290 4.10 23.67 1.51
CA LYS A 290 2.88 24.47 1.69
C LYS A 290 2.26 24.31 3.07
N LYS A 291 2.76 23.37 3.89
CA LYS A 291 2.22 22.98 5.19
C LYS A 291 0.72 22.67 5.19
N VAL A 292 0.25 21.90 4.22
CA VAL A 292 -1.17 21.54 4.07
C VAL A 292 -1.36 20.05 3.85
N ILE A 293 -2.50 19.55 4.32
CA ILE A 293 -3.01 18.21 4.03
C ILE A 293 -4.43 18.36 3.53
N HIS A 294 -4.69 17.89 2.30
CA HIS A 294 -6.00 17.86 1.68
C HIS A 294 -6.42 16.42 1.44
N ILE A 295 -7.68 16.11 1.72
CA ILE A 295 -8.24 14.78 1.52
C ILE A 295 -9.64 14.89 0.94
N ALA A 296 -9.92 14.12 -0.10
CA ALA A 296 -11.24 14.00 -0.72
C ALA A 296 -11.57 12.54 -0.94
N GLY A 297 -12.84 12.14 -0.86
CA GLY A 297 -13.22 10.76 -1.15
C GLY A 297 -14.64 10.40 -0.78
N ASP A 298 -15.02 9.19 -1.16
CA ASP A 298 -16.39 8.65 -0.97
C ASP A 298 -16.68 8.27 0.49
N SER A 299 -15.63 8.02 1.28
CA SER A 299 -15.70 7.65 2.70
C SER A 299 -14.41 8.00 3.42
N PHE A 300 -14.54 8.58 4.61
CA PHE A 300 -13.42 8.80 5.54
C PHE A 300 -13.32 7.69 6.61
N GLU A 301 -14.23 6.71 6.60
CA GLU A 301 -14.29 5.65 7.62
C GLU A 301 -13.21 4.58 7.43
N ASN A 302 -12.98 4.15 6.18
CA ASN A 302 -11.93 3.21 5.80
C ASN A 302 -10.59 3.89 5.46
N GLY A 303 -10.64 5.22 5.29
CA GLY A 303 -9.52 6.05 4.86
C GLY A 303 -8.36 6.08 5.85
N VAL A 304 -7.27 6.70 5.41
CA VAL A 304 -6.01 6.92 6.14
C VAL A 304 -6.27 7.16 7.63
N LYS A 305 -5.40 6.64 8.51
CA LYS A 305 -5.54 6.74 9.99
C LYS A 305 -6.04 8.11 10.48
N LEU A 306 -5.61 9.17 9.81
CA LEU A 306 -6.15 10.53 9.81
C LEU A 306 -7.52 10.70 10.47
N PHE A 307 -8.56 9.99 9.99
CA PHE A 307 -9.95 10.21 10.44
C PHE A 307 -10.57 9.06 11.25
N LYS A 308 -9.82 7.97 11.50
CA LYS A 308 -10.35 6.81 12.26
C LYS A 308 -10.74 7.17 13.69
N ALA A 309 -10.13 8.20 14.28
CA ALA A 309 -10.45 8.65 15.63
C ALA A 309 -11.86 9.27 15.72
N THR A 310 -12.42 9.79 14.62
CA THR A 310 -13.69 10.52 14.63
C THR A 310 -14.54 10.26 13.37
N PRO A 311 -14.98 9.02 13.11
CA PRO A 311 -15.72 8.66 11.88
C PRO A 311 -17.02 9.44 11.68
N LYS A 312 -17.61 10.01 12.74
CA LYS A 312 -18.83 10.83 12.68
C LYS A 312 -18.58 12.35 12.58
N ARG A 313 -17.32 12.80 12.50
CA ARG A 313 -16.98 14.23 12.46
C ARG A 313 -17.45 14.89 11.16
N TYR A 314 -17.38 14.17 10.04
CA TYR A 314 -17.72 14.69 8.72
C TYR A 314 -19.05 14.12 8.22
N LYS A 315 -19.83 14.94 7.53
CA LYS A 315 -21.14 14.56 7.02
C LYS A 315 -20.99 13.77 5.71
N ASN A 316 -21.96 12.92 5.41
CA ASN A 316 -22.05 12.34 4.06
C ASN A 316 -22.18 13.45 3.01
N GLY A 317 -21.39 13.37 1.94
CA GLY A 317 -21.34 14.38 0.88
C GLY A 317 -20.34 15.52 1.11
N THR A 318 -19.40 15.37 2.05
CA THR A 318 -18.20 16.22 2.09
C THR A 318 -17.35 15.95 0.85
N ASP A 319 -17.05 16.99 0.07
CA ASP A 319 -16.23 16.93 -1.13
C ASP A 319 -14.76 16.74 -0.75
N TYR A 320 -14.27 17.58 0.16
CA TYR A 320 -12.91 17.51 0.69
C TYR A 320 -12.75 18.21 2.03
N ILE A 321 -11.67 17.84 2.73
CA ILE A 321 -11.20 18.41 3.99
C ILE A 321 -9.79 18.93 3.75
N LEU A 322 -9.50 20.13 4.24
CA LEU A 322 -8.16 20.74 4.22
C LEU A 322 -7.76 21.12 5.65
N HIS A 323 -6.61 20.62 6.08
CA HIS A 323 -5.92 21.08 7.28
C HIS A 323 -4.75 21.97 6.88
N ASP A 324 -4.80 23.22 7.27
CA ASP A 324 -3.76 24.20 6.99
C ASP A 324 -2.96 24.52 8.25
N PHE A 325 -1.70 24.08 8.25
CA PHE A 325 -0.77 24.23 9.36
C PHE A 325 0.06 25.52 9.26
N ASN A 326 -0.10 26.34 8.22
CA ASN A 326 0.44 27.70 8.24
C ASN A 326 -0.39 28.62 9.10
N TYR A 327 -1.72 28.53 9.01
CA TYR A 327 -2.63 29.46 9.69
C TYR A 327 -3.50 28.79 10.78
N GLY A 328 -3.48 27.47 10.91
CA GLY A 328 -4.13 26.74 12.01
C GLY A 328 -5.64 26.61 11.84
N TYR A 329 -6.10 26.36 10.62
CA TYR A 329 -7.53 26.20 10.30
C TYR A 329 -7.82 24.87 9.62
N GLU A 330 -9.05 24.40 9.81
CA GLU A 330 -9.67 23.30 9.09
C GLU A 330 -10.79 23.84 8.21
N PHE A 331 -10.80 23.39 6.95
CA PHE A 331 -11.84 23.67 5.97
C PHE A 331 -12.53 22.38 5.58
N THR A 332 -13.85 22.36 5.65
CA THR A 332 -14.68 21.27 5.13
C THR A 332 -15.55 21.82 4.02
N MET A 333 -15.50 21.19 2.85
CA MET A 333 -16.18 21.64 1.65
C MET A 333 -17.19 20.60 1.22
N SER A 334 -18.34 21.02 0.71
CA SER A 334 -19.43 20.14 0.31
C SER A 334 -20.27 20.80 -0.77
N HIS A 335 -20.61 20.06 -1.83
CA HIS A 335 -21.39 20.55 -2.96
C HIS A 335 -20.83 21.84 -3.59
N GLY A 336 -19.50 21.98 -3.63
CA GLY A 336 -18.81 23.16 -4.19
C GLY A 336 -18.87 24.42 -3.30
N ALA A 337 -19.36 24.31 -2.07
CA ALA A 337 -19.46 25.41 -1.11
C ALA A 337 -18.81 25.07 0.24
N CYS A 338 -18.59 26.09 1.07
CA CYS A 338 -18.09 25.89 2.43
C CYS A 338 -19.14 25.20 3.30
N GLN A 339 -18.81 24.04 3.86
CA GLN A 339 -19.63 23.35 4.85
C GLN A 339 -19.27 23.80 6.26
N SER A 340 -17.97 23.84 6.57
CA SER A 340 -17.46 24.33 7.85
C SER A 340 -16.08 24.96 7.69
N PHE A 341 -15.83 25.95 8.54
CA PHE A 341 -14.56 26.61 8.75
C PHE A 341 -14.35 26.67 10.26
N SER A 342 -13.32 25.99 10.76
CA SER A 342 -13.06 25.82 12.18
C SER A 342 -11.57 25.91 12.50
N PRO A 343 -11.21 26.15 13.77
CA PRO A 343 -9.82 26.03 14.21
C PRO A 343 -9.33 24.60 14.01
N LEU A 344 -8.06 24.45 13.61
CA LEU A 344 -7.40 23.14 13.62
C LEU A 344 -7.29 22.66 15.07
N ASP A 345 -7.60 21.38 15.32
CA ASP A 345 -7.52 20.74 16.63
C ASP A 345 -6.63 19.48 16.57
N ASP A 346 -6.36 18.88 17.73
CA ASP A 346 -5.46 17.73 17.89
C ASP A 346 -6.18 16.37 17.81
N SER A 347 -7.42 16.33 17.32
CA SER A 347 -8.20 15.09 17.31
C SER A 347 -8.04 14.24 16.04
N SER A 348 -7.30 14.73 15.05
CA SER A 348 -6.92 13.98 13.86
C SER A 348 -5.45 13.54 13.92
N GLU A 349 -5.15 12.36 13.40
CA GLU A 349 -3.82 11.73 13.51
C GLU A 349 -2.72 12.46 12.71
N ASP A 350 -3.10 13.35 11.80
CA ASP A 350 -2.16 14.21 11.07
C ASP A 350 -1.67 15.42 11.86
N VAL A 351 -2.26 15.69 13.02
CA VAL A 351 -1.87 16.79 13.89
C VAL A 351 -1.01 16.25 15.03
N LEU A 352 0.22 16.75 15.12
CA LEU A 352 1.11 16.48 16.24
C LEU A 352 1.29 17.73 17.09
N VAL A 353 1.23 17.57 18.41
CA VAL A 353 1.63 18.62 19.35
C VAL A 353 3.15 18.59 19.49
N LYS A 354 3.81 19.68 19.12
CA LYS A 354 5.27 19.80 19.20
C LYS A 354 5.71 19.75 20.67
N ASN A 355 6.52 18.75 21.01
CA ASN A 355 7.04 18.49 22.36
C ASN A 355 7.42 19.76 23.14
N GLY A 356 6.84 19.92 24.33
CA GLY A 356 7.11 21.03 25.23
C GLY A 356 6.48 22.37 24.83
N THR A 357 5.61 22.38 23.84
CA THR A 357 4.83 23.55 23.41
C THR A 357 3.40 23.15 23.08
N ASP A 358 2.49 24.12 22.98
CA ASP A 358 1.11 23.88 22.54
C ASP A 358 0.94 24.05 21.02
N HIS A 359 2.02 24.00 20.23
CA HIS A 359 1.96 24.22 18.78
C HIS A 359 1.71 22.93 18.02
N PHE A 360 0.75 22.98 17.12
CA PHE A 360 0.44 21.95 16.14
C PHE A 360 1.42 22.00 14.97
N ILE A 361 1.89 20.82 14.58
CA ILE A 361 2.72 20.56 13.40
C ILE A 361 2.16 19.34 12.65
N MET A 362 2.47 19.24 11.36
CA MET A 362 2.05 18.10 10.54
C MET A 362 2.75 16.82 10.97
N ASN A 363 2.00 15.72 11.04
CA ASN A 363 2.54 14.38 11.07
C ASN A 363 3.11 13.99 9.71
N ASN A 364 4.09 13.07 9.69
CA ASN A 364 4.68 12.60 8.45
C ASN A 364 3.70 11.72 7.67
N MET A 365 3.61 11.94 6.36
CA MET A 365 2.63 11.25 5.52
C MET A 365 2.83 9.73 5.49
N GLU A 366 4.07 9.24 5.51
CA GLU A 366 4.35 7.81 5.56
C GLU A 366 3.82 7.14 6.86
N TRP A 367 3.78 7.87 7.97
CA TRP A 367 3.26 7.37 9.25
C TRP A 367 1.72 7.40 9.32
N LEU A 368 1.10 8.22 8.48
CA LEU A 368 -0.35 8.24 8.30
C LEU A 368 -0.83 7.04 7.48
N LEU A 369 -0.03 6.61 6.50
CA LEU A 369 -0.30 5.41 5.70
C LEU A 369 -0.05 4.11 6.49
N VAL A 370 1.10 4.04 7.18
CA VAL A 370 1.56 2.84 7.89
C VAL A 370 1.90 3.17 9.32
N ASP A 371 1.41 2.38 10.27
CA ASP A 371 1.70 2.61 11.69
C ASP A 371 3.21 2.44 12.00
N PRO A 372 3.91 3.48 12.48
CA PRO A 372 5.33 3.40 12.81
C PRO A 372 5.63 2.50 14.02
N GLY A 373 4.62 2.16 14.84
CA GLY A 373 4.74 1.25 15.98
C GLY A 373 4.79 -0.22 15.59
N LEU A 374 4.40 -0.58 14.36
CA LEU A 374 4.44 -1.97 13.89
C LEU A 374 5.87 -2.43 13.62
N ARG A 375 6.12 -3.71 13.93
CA ARG A 375 7.40 -4.37 13.72
C ARG A 375 7.27 -5.35 12.57
N PHE A 376 7.99 -5.06 11.50
CA PHE A 376 7.88 -5.74 10.22
C PHE A 376 9.03 -6.73 10.02
N SER A 377 8.70 -7.89 9.46
CA SER A 377 9.65 -8.87 8.95
C SER A 377 9.57 -8.95 7.42
N LEU A 378 10.71 -9.06 6.75
CA LEU A 378 10.78 -9.31 5.31
C LEU A 378 10.40 -10.76 5.01
N TYR A 379 9.54 -10.95 4.01
CA TYR A 379 9.10 -12.27 3.52
C TYR A 379 9.63 -12.55 2.12
N GLU A 380 9.32 -11.66 1.18
CA GLU A 380 9.48 -11.95 -0.26
C GLU A 380 9.88 -10.68 -1.01
N SER A 381 10.46 -10.88 -2.20
CA SER A 381 10.62 -9.84 -3.22
C SER A 381 9.94 -10.35 -4.48
N ASP A 382 9.10 -9.53 -5.09
CA ASP A 382 8.25 -9.92 -6.21
C ASP A 382 8.10 -8.76 -7.20
N VAL A 383 7.49 -9.03 -8.35
CA VAL A 383 7.25 -8.06 -9.42
C VAL A 383 5.77 -8.10 -9.80
N ASP A 384 5.12 -6.94 -9.82
CA ASP A 384 3.72 -6.84 -10.20
C ASP A 384 3.50 -7.10 -11.71
N MET A 385 2.23 -7.17 -12.15
CA MET A 385 1.89 -7.39 -13.56
C MET A 385 2.40 -6.28 -14.51
N VAL A 386 2.76 -5.12 -13.97
CA VAL A 386 3.25 -3.95 -14.73
C VAL A 386 4.80 -3.94 -14.77
N GLY A 387 5.47 -4.81 -14.02
CA GLY A 387 6.92 -4.89 -13.94
C GLY A 387 7.52 -4.11 -12.76
N THR A 388 6.71 -3.62 -11.82
CA THR A 388 7.18 -2.91 -10.63
C THR A 388 7.70 -3.91 -9.60
N ALA A 389 8.98 -3.82 -9.25
CA ALA A 389 9.57 -4.61 -8.19
C ALA A 389 9.13 -4.08 -6.81
N PHE A 390 8.71 -4.98 -5.93
CA PHE A 390 8.35 -4.67 -4.55
C PHE A 390 8.84 -5.73 -3.57
N LYS A 391 8.95 -5.33 -2.30
CA LYS A 391 9.28 -6.20 -1.17
C LYS A 391 8.07 -6.34 -0.26
N THR A 392 7.81 -7.58 0.15
CA THR A 392 6.69 -7.93 1.02
C THR A 392 7.18 -8.03 2.46
N TYR A 393 6.61 -7.17 3.29
CA TYR A 393 6.81 -7.16 4.73
C TYR A 393 5.52 -7.56 5.44
N ARG A 394 5.63 -8.28 6.56
CA ARG A 394 4.46 -8.58 7.40
C ARG A 394 4.73 -8.22 8.85
N ALA A 395 3.71 -7.71 9.51
CA ALA A 395 3.70 -7.38 10.93
C ALA A 395 2.41 -7.91 11.57
N TYR A 396 2.48 -8.26 12.85
CA TYR A 396 1.30 -8.55 13.66
C TYR A 396 0.88 -7.29 14.43
N ASP A 397 -0.38 -6.89 14.25
CA ASP A 397 -0.99 -5.82 15.04
C ASP A 397 -1.83 -6.41 16.17
N GLY A 398 -1.28 -6.38 17.38
CA GLY A 398 -1.93 -6.91 18.58
C GLY A 398 -3.15 -6.12 19.05
N ARG A 399 -3.40 -4.90 18.53
CA ARG A 399 -4.59 -4.11 18.91
C ARG A 399 -5.84 -4.59 18.21
N ASP A 400 -5.71 -4.95 16.93
CA ASP A 400 -6.81 -5.38 16.07
C ASP A 400 -6.83 -6.91 15.85
N GLU A 401 -5.85 -7.64 16.40
CA GLU A 401 -5.60 -9.06 16.11
C GLU A 401 -5.52 -9.34 14.60
N THR A 402 -4.83 -8.46 13.87
CA THR A 402 -4.65 -8.58 12.41
C THR A 402 -3.20 -8.74 12.01
N ILE A 403 -2.99 -9.31 10.83
CA ILE A 403 -1.69 -9.34 10.16
C ILE A 403 -1.71 -8.25 9.11
N VAL A 404 -0.76 -7.32 9.20
CA VAL A 404 -0.53 -6.28 8.21
C VAL A 404 0.53 -6.79 7.24
N GLU A 405 0.14 -6.97 5.98
CA GLU A 405 1.04 -7.21 4.86
C GLU A 405 1.25 -5.89 4.13
N LEU A 406 2.50 -5.49 3.97
CA LEU A 406 2.91 -4.23 3.38
C LEU A 406 3.83 -4.53 2.19
N HIS A 407 3.46 -4.01 1.03
CA HIS A 407 4.29 -4.03 -0.17
C HIS A 407 4.92 -2.66 -0.35
N VAL A 408 6.24 -2.62 -0.40
CA VAL A 408 7.02 -1.39 -0.65
C VAL A 408 7.86 -1.53 -1.88
N THR A 409 8.02 -0.46 -2.65
CA THR A 409 8.94 -0.38 -3.78
C THR A 409 10.41 -0.46 -3.32
N GLU A 410 11.35 -0.59 -4.25
CA GLU A 410 12.79 -0.64 -3.92
C GLU A 410 13.29 0.58 -3.14
N ASP A 411 12.69 1.74 -3.35
CA ASP A 411 13.00 2.99 -2.65
C ASP A 411 12.21 3.17 -1.33
N MET A 412 11.54 2.11 -0.85
CA MET A 412 10.78 2.08 0.42
C MET A 412 9.51 2.96 0.42
N GLU A 413 8.92 3.26 -0.73
CA GLU A 413 7.61 3.89 -0.84
C GLU A 413 6.49 2.84 -0.73
N VAL A 414 5.36 3.22 -0.11
CA VAL A 414 4.22 2.31 0.05
C VAL A 414 3.53 2.08 -1.31
N HIS A 415 3.54 0.84 -1.77
CA HIS A 415 2.86 0.43 -3.01
C HIS A 415 1.45 -0.09 -2.73
N SER A 416 1.32 -1.01 -1.77
CA SER A 416 0.03 -1.52 -1.30
C SER A 416 0.14 -2.06 0.12
N MET A 417 -1.01 -2.21 0.77
CA MET A 417 -1.10 -2.79 2.11
C MET A 417 -2.37 -3.64 2.22
N ALA A 418 -2.30 -4.78 2.87
CA ALA A 418 -3.44 -5.63 3.15
C ALA A 418 -3.46 -5.98 4.64
N ARG A 419 -4.65 -6.02 5.24
CA ARG A 419 -4.87 -6.51 6.60
C ARG A 419 -5.63 -7.82 6.55
N PHE A 420 -5.13 -8.84 7.20
CA PHE A 420 -5.75 -10.15 7.28
C PHE A 420 -6.16 -10.45 8.71
N ARG A 421 -7.32 -11.09 8.90
CA ARG A 421 -7.75 -11.56 10.23
C ARG A 421 -6.92 -12.77 10.63
N MET A 422 -6.36 -12.72 11.84
CA MET A 422 -5.53 -13.81 12.38
C MET A 422 -6.29 -15.15 12.36
N GLY A 423 -5.59 -16.25 12.05
CA GLY A 423 -6.11 -17.62 12.01
C GLY A 423 -7.01 -17.96 10.81
N SER A 424 -7.71 -16.99 10.22
CA SER A 424 -8.65 -17.25 9.11
C SER A 424 -8.06 -16.98 7.72
N ARG A 425 -6.95 -16.23 7.63
CA ARG A 425 -6.36 -15.69 6.38
C ARG A 425 -7.34 -14.86 5.53
N HIS A 426 -8.50 -14.48 6.08
CA HIS A 426 -9.46 -13.65 5.35
C HIS A 426 -8.93 -12.22 5.29
N LEU A 427 -8.94 -11.65 4.08
CA LEU A 427 -8.66 -10.24 3.86
C LEU A 427 -9.74 -9.40 4.56
N ALA A 428 -9.32 -8.56 5.50
CA ALA A 428 -10.18 -7.60 6.19
C ALA A 428 -10.31 -6.32 5.38
N VAL A 429 -9.18 -5.73 4.98
CA VAL A 429 -9.12 -4.51 4.17
C VAL A 429 -7.85 -4.54 3.33
N SER A 430 -7.93 -4.15 2.07
CA SER A 430 -6.76 -3.84 1.23
C SER A 430 -6.72 -2.36 0.85
N LEU A 431 -5.50 -1.83 0.68
CA LEU A 431 -5.16 -0.51 0.20
C LEU A 431 -4.22 -0.66 -0.99
N THR A 432 -4.54 -0.02 -2.11
CA THR A 432 -3.62 0.16 -3.24
C THR A 432 -3.35 1.64 -3.46
N VAL A 433 -2.08 2.01 -3.63
CA VAL A 433 -1.64 3.39 -3.83
C VAL A 433 -1.42 3.67 -5.30
N GLN A 434 -2.09 4.68 -5.84
CA GLN A 434 -1.83 5.21 -7.17
C GLN A 434 -1.28 6.63 -7.07
N ARG A 435 0.02 6.79 -7.31
CA ARG A 435 0.71 8.08 -7.26
C ARG A 435 0.23 9.00 -8.39
N ILE A 436 -0.02 10.27 -8.08
CA ILE A 436 -0.35 11.33 -9.04
C ILE A 436 0.72 12.44 -8.96
N PRO A 437 1.09 13.10 -10.08
CA PRO A 437 1.83 14.36 -10.01
C PRO A 437 1.07 15.41 -9.19
N MET A 438 1.74 16.13 -8.30
CA MET A 438 1.08 17.13 -7.45
C MET A 438 0.31 18.18 -8.26
N GLU A 439 0.87 18.64 -9.37
CA GLU A 439 0.25 19.63 -10.25
C GLU A 439 -1.03 19.12 -10.92
N SER A 440 -1.19 17.80 -11.02
CA SER A 440 -2.35 17.14 -11.61
C SER A 440 -3.42 16.77 -10.57
N SER A 441 -3.14 16.92 -9.28
CA SER A 441 -4.12 16.63 -8.22
C SER A 441 -5.21 17.70 -8.22
N ARG A 442 -6.47 17.25 -8.09
CA ARG A 442 -7.63 18.14 -7.99
C ARG A 442 -7.62 18.94 -6.69
N LEU A 443 -6.90 18.43 -5.69
CA LEU A 443 -6.73 19.03 -4.38
C LEU A 443 -5.62 20.08 -4.34
N ASN A 444 -4.86 20.26 -5.43
CA ASN A 444 -3.87 21.34 -5.54
C ASN A 444 -4.57 22.69 -5.80
N MET A 445 -5.40 23.07 -4.84
CA MET A 445 -6.27 24.23 -4.90
C MET A 445 -5.51 25.51 -4.57
N LYS A 446 -6.01 26.62 -5.11
CA LYS A 446 -5.46 27.94 -4.87
C LYS A 446 -6.17 28.57 -3.68
N THR A 447 -5.44 29.35 -2.88
CA THR A 447 -5.93 29.97 -1.64
C THR A 447 -7.22 30.80 -1.85
N VAL A 448 -7.38 31.40 -3.03
CA VAL A 448 -8.60 32.14 -3.42
C VAL A 448 -9.88 31.32 -3.28
N GLN A 449 -9.84 30.01 -3.50
CA GLN A 449 -11.02 29.14 -3.44
C GLN A 449 -11.53 28.96 -2.01
N LEU A 450 -10.70 29.25 -1.00
CA LEU A 450 -11.02 29.15 0.43
C LEU A 450 -11.52 30.48 1.01
N SER A 451 -11.40 31.58 0.24
CA SER A 451 -11.79 32.92 0.69
C SER A 451 -13.26 33.00 1.11
N ASN A 452 -14.15 32.33 0.37
CA ASN A 452 -15.58 32.25 0.69
C ASN A 452 -15.87 31.55 2.03
N CYS A 453 -15.02 30.61 2.47
CA CYS A 453 -15.15 29.99 3.79
C CYS A 453 -14.80 30.97 4.91
N TYR A 454 -13.73 31.73 4.72
CA TYR A 454 -13.19 32.64 5.74
C TYR A 454 -14.11 33.84 5.99
N ASP A 455 -14.72 34.36 4.94
CA ASP A 455 -15.46 35.62 4.94
C ASP A 455 -16.85 35.56 5.63
N GLU A 456 -17.33 34.37 6.01
CA GLU A 456 -18.58 34.12 6.75
C GLU A 456 -19.81 34.93 6.27
N GLN A 457 -19.83 35.31 4.99
CA GLN A 457 -20.84 36.19 4.37
C GLN A 457 -20.97 37.59 5.00
N LYS A 458 -19.94 38.07 5.72
CA LYS A 458 -19.87 39.45 6.22
C LYS A 458 -19.35 40.39 5.13
N PHE A 459 -20.23 40.79 4.22
CA PHE A 459 -19.92 41.78 3.18
C PHE A 459 -19.97 43.21 3.75
N ALA A 460 -18.87 43.70 4.33
CA ALA A 460 -18.69 45.10 4.75
C ALA A 460 -17.87 45.91 3.74
N ASN A 461 -17.61 47.21 4.03
CA ASN A 461 -16.83 48.14 3.20
C ASN A 461 -15.37 47.69 3.02
N ASN A 462 -15.17 46.70 2.15
CA ASN A 462 -13.95 45.92 2.12
C ASN A 462 -13.35 45.77 0.72
N THR A 463 -13.70 46.69 -0.18
CA THR A 463 -13.24 46.67 -1.58
C THR A 463 -12.48 47.94 -1.93
N LEU A 464 -11.34 47.77 -2.59
CA LEU A 464 -10.46 48.80 -3.10
C LEU A 464 -10.31 48.61 -4.61
N MET A 465 -10.48 49.67 -5.39
CA MET A 465 -10.27 49.67 -6.84
C MET A 465 -9.04 50.52 -7.15
N VAL A 466 -8.12 50.01 -7.97
CA VAL A 466 -6.88 50.71 -8.35
C VAL A 466 -6.39 50.26 -9.72
N GLN A 467 -5.95 51.19 -10.56
CA GLN A 467 -5.36 50.86 -11.86
C GLN A 467 -3.92 50.37 -11.71
N ILE A 468 -3.49 49.47 -12.59
CA ILE A 468 -2.11 49.01 -12.68
C ILE A 468 -1.40 49.79 -13.80
N LYS A 469 -0.29 50.45 -13.46
CA LYS A 469 0.50 51.29 -14.38
C LYS A 469 0.93 50.47 -15.60
N ASP A 470 0.63 50.98 -16.80
CA ASP A 470 1.08 50.43 -18.10
C ASP A 470 0.77 48.93 -18.30
N LYS A 471 -0.36 48.45 -17.74
CA LYS A 471 -0.82 47.06 -17.91
C LYS A 471 -2.19 47.00 -18.54
N THR A 472 -2.39 45.95 -19.33
CA THR A 472 -3.61 45.66 -20.09
C THR A 472 -4.11 44.24 -19.78
N LEU A 473 -5.28 43.89 -20.33
CA LEU A 473 -5.80 42.53 -20.24
C LEU A 473 -4.85 41.48 -20.88
N SER A 474 -4.07 41.88 -21.89
CA SER A 474 -3.06 41.02 -22.51
C SER A 474 -1.97 40.61 -21.52
N ASP A 475 -1.49 41.55 -20.70
CA ASP A 475 -0.51 41.28 -19.66
C ASP A 475 -1.06 40.34 -18.58
N LEU A 476 -2.33 40.56 -18.18
CA LEU A 476 -3.02 39.67 -17.25
C LEU A 476 -3.12 38.24 -17.79
N SER A 477 -3.39 38.06 -19.08
CA SER A 477 -3.48 36.73 -19.70
C SER A 477 -2.17 35.93 -19.61
N GLN A 478 -1.01 36.62 -19.54
CA GLN A 478 0.30 36.00 -19.40
C GLN A 478 0.62 35.57 -17.97
N VAL A 479 -0.11 36.06 -16.97
CA VAL A 479 0.06 35.74 -15.54
C VAL A 479 -1.05 34.80 -15.03
N GLY A 480 -2.28 35.00 -15.51
CA GLY A 480 -3.48 34.33 -15.03
C GLY A 480 -4.02 34.91 -13.73
N LEU A 481 -5.33 34.73 -13.50
CA LEU A 481 -6.04 35.34 -12.35
C LEU A 481 -5.56 34.84 -11.00
N ASN A 482 -5.32 33.53 -10.90
CA ASN A 482 -4.81 32.94 -9.67
C ASN A 482 -3.40 33.44 -9.34
N GLY A 483 -2.54 33.57 -10.36
CA GLY A 483 -1.20 34.11 -10.22
C GLY A 483 -1.22 35.57 -9.75
N LEU A 484 -2.11 36.39 -10.30
CA LEU A 484 -2.30 37.77 -9.84
C LEU A 484 -2.77 37.81 -8.38
N ASN A 485 -3.76 37.00 -8.00
CA ASN A 485 -4.28 37.03 -6.63
C ASN A 485 -3.20 36.61 -5.61
N GLU A 486 -2.46 35.53 -5.89
CA GLU A 486 -1.32 35.10 -5.05
C GLU A 486 -0.24 36.20 -4.96
N ALA A 487 0.08 36.86 -6.06
CA ALA A 487 1.05 37.94 -6.11
C ALA A 487 0.62 39.17 -5.28
N VAL A 488 -0.66 39.55 -5.36
CA VAL A 488 -1.22 40.68 -4.58
C VAL A 488 -1.25 40.34 -3.10
N ALA A 489 -1.74 39.15 -2.72
CA ALA A 489 -1.75 38.70 -1.34
C ALA A 489 -0.33 38.67 -0.75
N SER A 490 0.64 38.15 -1.51
CA SER A 490 2.06 38.14 -1.15
C SER A 490 2.62 39.56 -1.01
N SER A 491 2.30 40.46 -1.94
CA SER A 491 2.75 41.85 -1.90
C SER A 491 2.21 42.60 -0.68
N ILE A 492 0.93 42.42 -0.34
CA ILE A 492 0.35 42.99 0.90
C ILE A 492 1.10 42.43 2.11
N SER A 493 1.25 41.10 2.18
CA SER A 493 1.89 40.42 3.31
C SER A 493 3.34 40.85 3.53
N LYS A 494 4.11 41.02 2.44
CA LYS A 494 5.54 41.38 2.46
C LYS A 494 5.79 42.87 2.68
N ASN A 495 5.00 43.74 2.04
CA ASN A 495 5.30 45.17 1.94
C ASN A 495 4.41 46.05 2.82
N VAL A 496 3.25 45.55 3.27
CA VAL A 496 2.27 46.32 4.04
C VAL A 496 2.18 45.78 5.47
N HIS A 497 1.64 44.57 5.62
CA HIS A 497 1.51 43.89 6.89
C HIS A 497 1.21 42.40 6.64
N PRO A 498 1.78 41.46 7.43
CA PRO A 498 1.42 40.05 7.33
C PRO A 498 -0.10 39.83 7.34
N ILE A 499 -0.60 39.16 6.30
CA ILE A 499 -2.03 38.87 6.09
C ILE A 499 -2.19 37.42 5.62
N ILE A 500 -3.30 36.78 6.01
CA ILE A 500 -3.65 35.46 5.50
C ILE A 500 -4.13 35.58 4.03
N PRO A 501 -3.60 34.78 3.09
CA PRO A 501 -3.98 34.84 1.68
C PRO A 501 -5.48 34.65 1.41
N TYR A 502 -6.19 33.86 2.22
CA TYR A 502 -7.64 33.63 2.08
C TYR A 502 -8.47 34.91 2.23
N ARG A 503 -7.93 35.95 2.88
CA ARG A 503 -8.62 37.23 3.02
C ARG A 503 -8.61 38.03 1.72
N VAL A 504 -7.64 37.79 0.83
CA VAL A 504 -7.41 38.61 -0.35
C VAL A 504 -8.06 37.95 -1.56
N ILE A 505 -8.99 38.67 -2.16
CA ILE A 505 -9.59 38.30 -3.44
C ILE A 505 -9.35 39.44 -4.42
N VAL A 506 -8.81 39.11 -5.57
CA VAL A 506 -8.55 40.09 -6.62
C VAL A 506 -9.42 39.78 -7.82
N PHE A 507 -10.21 40.77 -8.22
CA PHE A 507 -10.90 40.81 -9.51
C PHE A 507 -10.26 41.87 -10.40
N TYR A 508 -10.66 41.89 -11.66
CA TYR A 508 -10.17 42.87 -12.61
C TYR A 508 -11.32 43.36 -13.49
N VAL A 509 -11.17 44.59 -13.97
CA VAL A 509 -12.03 45.17 -15.01
C VAL A 509 -11.15 45.93 -16.00
N GLU A 510 -11.59 45.99 -17.25
CA GLU A 510 -10.96 46.84 -18.24
C GLU A 510 -11.46 48.28 -18.03
N SER A 511 -10.54 49.20 -17.80
CA SER A 511 -10.85 50.63 -17.71
C SER A 511 -11.23 51.20 -19.07
N ARG A 512 -11.80 52.42 -19.08
CA ARG A 512 -12.23 53.09 -20.33
C ARG A 512 -11.09 53.31 -21.33
N ASP A 513 -9.84 53.38 -20.85
CA ASP A 513 -8.64 53.63 -21.66
C ASP A 513 -7.88 52.33 -21.98
N SER A 514 -8.54 51.16 -21.89
CA SER A 514 -7.96 49.83 -22.06
C SER A 514 -6.84 49.46 -21.06
N GLY A 515 -6.67 50.27 -20.01
CA GLY A 515 -5.83 49.95 -18.86
C GLY A 515 -6.49 48.90 -17.95
N LEU A 516 -5.67 48.17 -17.22
CA LEU A 516 -6.11 47.15 -16.27
C LEU A 516 -6.43 47.78 -14.91
N GLU A 517 -7.69 47.70 -14.49
CA GLU A 517 -8.12 48.08 -13.14
C GLU A 517 -8.31 46.84 -12.27
N MET A 518 -7.66 46.85 -11.11
CA MET A 518 -7.68 45.78 -10.13
C MET A 518 -8.67 46.13 -9.02
N ILE A 519 -9.56 45.20 -8.72
CA ILE A 519 -10.51 45.29 -7.61
C ILE A 519 -10.01 44.34 -6.52
N VAL A 520 -9.37 44.89 -5.50
CA VAL A 520 -8.86 44.16 -4.34
C VAL A 520 -9.90 44.16 -3.25
N ARG A 521 -10.36 42.97 -2.87
CA ARG A 521 -11.24 42.77 -1.74
C ARG A 521 -10.48 42.09 -0.60
N VAL A 522 -10.62 42.62 0.61
CA VAL A 522 -9.99 42.07 1.82
C VAL A 522 -11.06 41.70 2.85
N ALA A 523 -11.33 40.40 3.02
CA ALA A 523 -12.28 39.91 4.02
C ALA A 523 -11.93 40.42 5.42
N GLU A 524 -12.94 40.68 6.26
CA GLU A 524 -12.71 41.10 7.65
C GLU A 524 -12.09 39.97 8.47
N LYS A 525 -11.30 40.31 9.49
CA LYS A 525 -10.70 39.34 10.40
C LYS A 525 -11.80 38.47 11.04
N THR A 526 -11.68 37.16 10.88
CA THR A 526 -12.61 36.20 11.51
C THR A 526 -12.54 36.25 13.04
N GLU A 527 -13.65 35.98 13.71
CA GLU A 527 -13.71 35.84 15.19
C GLU A 527 -13.27 34.45 15.65
N LYS A 528 -13.17 33.48 14.73
CA LYS A 528 -12.72 32.12 15.05
C LYS A 528 -11.22 32.10 15.29
N LYS A 529 -10.83 31.92 16.56
CA LYS A 529 -9.42 31.79 16.94
C LYS A 529 -8.84 30.49 16.34
N PRO A 530 -7.77 30.54 15.55
CA PRO A 530 -7.15 29.34 14.96
C PRO A 530 -6.51 28.43 16.00
N GLY A 531 -6.20 27.21 15.58
CA GLY A 531 -5.29 26.31 16.28
C GLY A 531 -3.90 26.94 16.40
N ASN A 532 -3.19 26.62 17.49
CA ASN A 532 -1.86 27.17 17.73
C ASN A 532 -0.86 26.54 16.75
N VAL A 533 -0.35 27.28 15.78
CA VAL A 533 0.63 26.78 14.80
C VAL A 533 1.92 27.59 14.80
N VAL A 534 3.02 27.00 14.36
CA VAL A 534 4.32 27.67 14.37
C VAL A 534 4.39 28.73 13.27
N GLY A 535 4.54 29.99 13.69
CA GLY A 535 4.86 31.12 12.81
C GLY A 535 3.69 32.02 12.45
N TYR A 536 2.47 31.70 12.91
CA TYR A 536 1.31 32.57 12.73
C TYR A 536 0.76 33.03 14.07
N ASN A 537 0.58 34.35 14.20
CA ASN A 537 0.02 34.96 15.39
C ASN A 537 -1.28 35.70 15.05
N TYR A 538 -2.40 35.07 15.40
CA TYR A 538 -3.74 35.62 15.18
C TYR A 538 -3.99 36.95 15.90
N THR A 539 -3.33 37.22 17.04
CA THR A 539 -3.55 38.48 17.77
C THR A 539 -2.95 39.68 17.06
N THR A 540 -1.92 39.49 16.23
CA THR A 540 -1.29 40.56 15.45
C THR A 540 -2.02 40.87 14.14
N GLU A 541 -3.03 40.08 13.78
CA GLU A 541 -3.79 40.32 12.57
C GLU A 541 -4.69 41.56 12.71
N LEU A 542 -4.57 42.46 11.73
CA LEU A 542 -5.27 43.74 11.69
C LEU A 542 -6.66 43.63 11.05
N THR A 543 -7.51 44.61 11.36
CA THR A 543 -8.82 44.78 10.73
C THR A 543 -8.67 45.21 9.27
N THR A 544 -9.70 45.01 8.46
CA THR A 544 -9.66 45.42 7.03
C THR A 544 -9.42 46.93 6.87
N ALA A 545 -10.03 47.76 7.71
CA ALA A 545 -9.86 49.21 7.65
C ALA A 545 -8.40 49.66 7.90
N GLU A 546 -7.72 49.03 8.87
CA GLU A 546 -6.31 49.30 9.16
C GLU A 546 -5.39 48.84 8.02
N ILE A 547 -5.67 47.67 7.44
CA ILE A 547 -4.92 47.16 6.29
C ILE A 547 -5.05 48.11 5.10
N PHE A 548 -6.25 48.58 4.79
CA PHE A 548 -6.46 49.52 3.70
C PHE A 548 -5.81 50.88 3.92
N LYS A 549 -5.79 51.37 5.15
CA LYS A 549 -5.02 52.58 5.49
C LYS A 549 -3.54 52.39 5.19
N LEU A 550 -2.94 51.28 5.65
CA LEU A 550 -1.54 50.96 5.39
C LEU A 550 -1.24 50.70 3.90
N MET A 551 -2.17 50.06 3.19
CA MET A 551 -2.06 49.85 1.73
C MET A 551 -2.05 51.19 0.99
N ASN A 552 -2.94 52.11 1.34
CA ASN A 552 -2.98 53.45 0.74
C ASN A 552 -1.65 54.20 0.96
N ASP A 553 -1.13 54.17 2.19
CA ASP A 553 0.16 54.77 2.52
C ASP A 553 1.31 54.13 1.71
N SER A 554 1.36 52.79 1.63
CA SER A 554 2.40 52.06 0.90
C SER A 554 2.32 52.24 -0.62
N MET A 555 1.12 52.25 -1.20
CA MET A 555 0.93 52.48 -2.64
C MET A 555 1.26 53.92 -3.02
N THR A 556 0.86 54.90 -2.21
CA THR A 556 1.18 56.34 -2.45
C THR A 556 2.69 56.60 -2.44
N LEU A 557 3.44 55.79 -1.69
CA LEU A 557 4.90 55.85 -1.63
C LEU A 557 5.60 54.94 -2.67
N ASP A 558 4.86 54.28 -3.57
CA ASP A 558 5.37 53.27 -4.51
C ASP A 558 6.19 52.15 -3.82
N LYS A 559 5.84 51.81 -2.57
CA LYS A 559 6.53 50.78 -1.75
C LYS A 559 5.85 49.42 -1.77
N MET A 560 4.88 49.22 -2.65
CA MET A 560 4.13 47.98 -2.78
C MET A 560 4.19 47.43 -4.21
N PRO A 561 5.36 46.94 -4.66
CA PRO A 561 5.47 46.25 -5.94
C PRO A 561 4.76 44.89 -5.88
N ILE A 562 4.03 44.55 -6.94
CA ILE A 562 3.35 43.27 -7.10
C ILE A 562 4.25 42.39 -7.99
N GLU A 563 5.00 41.49 -7.37
CA GLU A 563 5.87 40.54 -8.08
C GLU A 563 5.02 39.41 -8.71
N VAL A 564 4.77 39.47 -10.01
CA VAL A 564 4.04 38.45 -10.76
C VAL A 564 4.99 37.48 -11.47
N LEU A 565 4.57 36.23 -11.62
CA LEU A 565 5.27 35.23 -12.43
C LEU A 565 4.47 34.97 -13.71
N LYS A 566 5.09 35.21 -14.86
CA LYS A 566 4.48 34.89 -16.17
C LYS A 566 4.50 33.40 -16.45
N ASN A 567 3.64 32.95 -17.36
CA ASN A 567 3.54 31.57 -17.84
C ASN A 567 4.87 30.99 -18.38
N ASN A 568 5.79 31.85 -18.81
CA ASN A 568 7.14 31.47 -19.27
C ASN A 568 8.19 31.41 -18.15
N GLY A 569 7.80 31.60 -16.88
CA GLY A 569 8.69 31.59 -15.72
C GLY A 569 9.42 32.91 -15.44
N VAL A 570 9.18 33.97 -16.22
CA VAL A 570 9.80 35.28 -16.01
C VAL A 570 9.04 36.04 -14.91
N LYS A 571 9.78 36.57 -13.93
CA LYS A 571 9.25 37.47 -12.91
C LYS A 571 9.18 38.90 -13.42
N GLU A 572 8.09 39.60 -13.13
CA GLU A 572 7.90 41.02 -13.42
C GLU A 572 7.31 41.72 -12.20
N GLU A 573 7.67 42.98 -11.98
CA GLU A 573 7.09 43.83 -10.93
C GLU A 573 6.03 44.75 -11.54
N TRP A 574 4.82 44.70 -11.00
CA TRP A 574 3.72 45.58 -11.37
C TRP A 574 3.48 46.61 -10.29
N MET A 575 3.17 47.83 -10.70
CA MET A 575 2.94 48.96 -9.79
C MET A 575 1.51 49.46 -9.92
N ALA A 576 0.85 49.64 -8.79
CA ALA A 576 -0.46 50.28 -8.74
C ALA A 576 -0.31 51.80 -8.94
N ASP A 577 -1.26 52.41 -9.65
CA ASP A 577 -1.39 53.87 -9.70
C ASP A 577 -2.24 54.35 -8.54
N ALA A 578 -1.58 54.71 -7.44
CA ALA A 578 -2.24 55.20 -6.23
C ALA A 578 -3.17 56.39 -6.47
N SER A 579 -2.94 57.21 -7.51
CA SER A 579 -3.80 58.36 -7.83
C SER A 579 -5.20 57.95 -8.30
N THR A 580 -5.35 56.71 -8.76
CA THR A 580 -6.61 56.13 -9.25
C THR A 580 -7.40 55.38 -8.17
N MET A 581 -6.85 55.28 -6.95
CA MET A 581 -7.40 54.48 -5.88
C MET A 581 -8.80 54.97 -5.44
N LYS A 582 -9.75 54.04 -5.35
CA LYS A 582 -11.13 54.30 -4.89
C LYS A 582 -11.60 53.20 -3.95
N MET A 583 -12.22 53.56 -2.84
CA MET A 583 -12.88 52.60 -1.95
C MET A 583 -14.32 52.34 -2.39
N TYR A 584 -14.79 51.11 -2.23
CA TYR A 584 -16.17 50.72 -2.49
C TYR A 584 -16.78 49.93 -1.32
N PRO A 585 -18.02 50.29 -0.89
CA PRO A 585 -18.74 51.51 -1.25
C PRO A 585 -17.98 52.75 -0.73
N PRO A 586 -18.20 53.94 -1.33
CA PRO A 586 -17.53 55.16 -0.91
C PRO A 586 -17.82 55.46 0.58
N GLU A 587 -16.81 55.94 1.33
CA GLU A 587 -16.93 56.23 2.76
C GLU A 587 -18.04 57.25 3.07
N ASN A 588 -18.30 58.17 2.14
CA ASN A 588 -19.41 59.12 2.17
C ASN A 588 -20.45 58.70 1.13
N ASP A 589 -21.43 57.91 1.56
CA ASP A 589 -22.62 57.58 0.75
C ASP A 589 -23.63 58.76 0.71
N ASP A 590 -23.12 60.00 0.63
CA ASP A 590 -23.93 61.21 0.47
C ASP A 590 -24.47 61.33 -0.97
N GLY A 591 -23.97 60.50 -1.88
CA GLY A 591 -24.43 60.42 -3.25
C GLY A 591 -25.61 59.47 -3.38
N PHE A 592 -26.83 59.99 -3.39
CA PHE A 592 -28.02 59.25 -3.83
C PHE A 592 -27.72 58.46 -5.11
N ILE A 593 -27.63 57.12 -5.01
CA ILE A 593 -27.59 56.21 -6.16
C ILE A 593 -29.03 56.02 -6.65
N GLY A 594 -29.51 57.02 -7.37
CA GLY A 594 -30.75 56.94 -8.13
C GLY A 594 -30.70 57.88 -9.32
N TYR A 595 -31.78 57.92 -10.09
CA TYR A 595 -31.86 58.84 -11.22
C TYR A 595 -31.66 60.28 -10.74
N THR A 596 -30.72 61.00 -11.35
CA THR A 596 -30.52 62.42 -11.06
C THR A 596 -31.85 63.16 -11.26
N GLY A 597 -32.08 64.24 -10.49
CA GLY A 597 -33.27 65.08 -10.71
C GLY A 597 -33.41 65.52 -12.18
N GLY A 598 -32.30 65.67 -12.89
CA GLY A 598 -32.26 65.89 -14.34
C GLY A 598 -32.78 64.70 -15.16
N ALA A 599 -32.37 63.46 -14.86
CA ALA A 599 -32.90 62.28 -15.53
C ALA A 599 -34.40 62.07 -15.26
N MET A 600 -34.85 62.31 -14.01
CA MET A 600 -36.28 62.28 -13.68
C MET A 600 -37.06 63.40 -14.37
N PHE A 601 -36.48 64.58 -14.52
CA PHE A 601 -37.07 65.69 -15.27
C PHE A 601 -37.19 65.39 -16.76
N VAL A 602 -36.16 64.81 -17.37
CA VAL A 602 -36.19 64.36 -18.76
C VAL A 602 -37.27 63.29 -18.96
N LEU A 603 -37.34 62.30 -18.07
CA LEU A 603 -38.40 61.29 -18.08
C LEU A 603 -39.80 61.94 -17.98
N ALA A 604 -39.98 62.91 -17.08
CA ALA A 604 -41.24 63.63 -16.92
C ALA A 604 -41.64 64.41 -18.18
N ILE A 605 -40.69 65.07 -18.85
CA ILE A 605 -40.94 65.75 -20.14
C ILE A 605 -41.40 64.75 -21.20
N PHE A 606 -40.71 63.61 -21.33
CA PHE A 606 -41.10 62.59 -22.31
C PHE A 606 -42.49 62.02 -21.99
N CYS A 607 -42.79 61.74 -20.71
CA CYS A 607 -44.12 61.32 -20.29
C CYS A 607 -45.20 62.38 -20.60
N LEU A 608 -44.91 63.66 -20.39
CA LEU A 608 -45.84 64.76 -20.66
C LEU A 608 -46.05 64.94 -22.17
N LEU A 609 -44.98 64.92 -22.98
CA LEU A 609 -45.08 64.99 -24.44
C LEU A 609 -45.86 63.82 -25.01
N ILE A 610 -45.62 62.60 -24.52
CA ILE A 610 -46.39 61.41 -24.90
C ILE A 610 -47.86 61.57 -24.48
N GLY A 611 -48.13 62.04 -23.25
CA GLY A 611 -49.48 62.29 -22.77
C GLY A 611 -50.24 63.34 -23.61
N VAL A 612 -49.58 64.45 -23.96
CA VAL A 612 -50.13 65.50 -24.83
C VAL A 612 -50.37 64.96 -26.24
N SER A 613 -49.44 64.16 -26.78
CA SER A 613 -49.58 63.54 -28.10
C SER A 613 -50.78 62.60 -28.14
N ILE A 614 -50.92 61.73 -27.14
CA ILE A 614 -52.08 60.82 -27.01
C ILE A 614 -53.38 61.62 -26.85
N GLY A 615 -53.38 62.67 -26.02
CA GLY A 615 -54.53 63.55 -25.83
C GLY A 615 -54.95 64.29 -27.11
N ALA A 616 -54.00 64.85 -27.85
CA ALA A 616 -54.24 65.56 -29.10
C ALA A 616 -54.77 64.62 -30.20
N VAL A 617 -54.21 63.41 -30.31
CA VAL A 617 -54.75 62.38 -31.22
C VAL A 617 -56.16 61.97 -30.80
N GLY A 618 -56.42 61.80 -29.50
CA GLY A 618 -57.76 61.52 -28.98
C GLY A 618 -58.80 62.59 -29.34
N VAL A 619 -58.46 63.87 -29.15
CA VAL A 619 -59.33 65.01 -29.50
C VAL A 619 -59.52 65.12 -31.02
N PHE A 620 -58.47 64.92 -31.82
CA PHE A 620 -58.57 64.93 -33.28
C PHE A 620 -59.50 63.81 -33.79
N VAL A 621 -59.38 62.60 -33.25
CA VAL A 621 -60.26 61.47 -33.60
C VAL A 621 -61.71 61.75 -33.18
N ALA A 622 -61.95 62.30 -31.98
CA ALA A 622 -63.29 62.61 -31.50
C ALA A 622 -63.97 63.72 -32.33
N THR A 623 -63.26 64.81 -32.60
CA THR A 623 -63.78 65.94 -33.40
C THR A 623 -64.03 65.55 -34.86
N ARG A 624 -63.16 64.71 -35.45
CA ARG A 624 -63.37 64.17 -36.81
C ARG A 624 -64.54 63.20 -36.86
N ARG A 625 -64.75 62.38 -35.83
CA ARG A 625 -65.92 61.50 -35.71
C ARG A 625 -67.23 62.30 -35.60
N GLN A 626 -67.25 63.38 -34.83
CA GLN A 626 -68.40 64.29 -34.77
C GLN A 626 -68.71 64.92 -36.13
N ARG A 627 -67.70 65.45 -36.84
CA ARG A 627 -67.91 66.04 -38.18
C ARG A 627 -68.45 65.04 -39.21
N ILE A 628 -67.98 63.79 -39.18
CA ILE A 628 -68.50 62.74 -40.08
C ILE A 628 -69.94 62.36 -39.69
N SER A 629 -70.26 62.29 -38.40
CA SER A 629 -71.64 62.00 -37.97
C SER A 629 -72.64 63.10 -38.35
N THR A 630 -72.23 64.38 -38.34
CA THR A 630 -73.08 65.50 -38.78
C THR A 630 -73.24 65.55 -40.30
N LEU A 631 -72.22 65.16 -41.07
CA LEU A 631 -72.33 65.05 -42.54
C LEU A 631 -73.24 63.88 -42.96
N ALA A 632 -73.22 62.76 -42.22
CA ALA A 632 -74.13 61.65 -42.48
C ALA A 632 -75.60 62.01 -42.23
N TYR A 633 -75.87 62.98 -41.34
CA TYR A 633 -77.24 63.45 -41.06
C TYR A 633 -77.79 64.37 -42.16
N GLN A 634 -76.94 65.08 -42.92
CA GLN A 634 -77.37 65.97 -44.00
C GLN A 634 -77.59 65.30 -45.36
N VAL A 635 -77.25 64.02 -45.52
CA VAL A 635 -77.45 63.27 -46.78
C VAL A 635 -78.77 62.47 -46.76
N PHE A 636 -79.48 62.41 -45.63
CA PHE A 636 -80.74 61.68 -45.47
C PHE A 636 -81.98 62.57 -45.23
N GLU A 637 -81.85 63.88 -45.42
CA GLU A 637 -82.96 64.79 -45.80
C GLU A 637 -82.86 65.08 -47.29
#